data_AF-A0A448KLW7-F1
#
_entry.id   AF-A0A448KLW7-F1
#
_cell.length_a   1.000
_cell.length_b   1.000
_cell.length_c   1.000
_cell.angle_alpha   90.00
_cell.angle_beta   90.00
_cell.angle_gamma   90.00
#
_symmetry.space_group_name_H-M   'P 1'
#
loop_
_entity.id
_entity.type
_entity.pdbx_description
1 polymer ?
#
loop_
_entity_poly.entity_id
_entity_poly.type
_entity_poly.pdbx_seq_one_letter_code
_entity_poly.pdbx_strand_id
1 'polypeptide(L)'
;MSLTQIEADLRQSSEALQDLRSKYDGALSKINEANEACKNELENQKTEALEALEASKAEQGEKITALETKMEELESRFITDENQILIKVGNNADEGEIASLKEALNLSLKYSPSIPSSVTREKNKVVIEIQEGWEWREAIGLYHMDLSHIIITQKNFNVPIMCDFSRENMHADNGILTKLYLDNSKISIKKLYLKAKAKELTENNCWFNNYIYSRFGSGVFIEHLKLDDSLLTTRNCRQAGGYTIFTDDGSQLLAHKIEIIKSSATNESFAVCENSRAYVDHLILSGGNNNYNGVLINTASSAHIGNITISGNSGHNGVLINTASSAHIGNITISGNSGHNGVFINTASSAYIGNITISSRSGHQHLLIDGARLTNHASCNFTGGSTGNNQKLAIVRGALALVAGNGYSRGAGNDANQAVGVWSAHGSWCFYGNRT
;
A
#
# COMPACT_ATOMS: atom_id res chain seq x y z
N MET A 1 -102.24 81.09 10.55
CA MET A 1 -102.15 79.62 10.41
C MET A 1 -103.35 79.04 11.16
N SER A 2 -104.20 78.23 10.51
CA SER A 2 -105.37 77.63 11.17
C SER A 2 -104.95 76.42 12.02
N LEU A 3 -105.64 76.16 13.13
CA LEU A 3 -105.35 75.02 14.03
C LEU A 3 -105.31 73.68 13.29
N THR A 4 -106.18 73.51 12.30
CA THR A 4 -106.30 72.31 11.47
C THR A 4 -105.05 72.02 10.65
N GLN A 5 -104.34 73.06 10.19
CA GLN A 5 -103.09 72.90 9.44
C GLN A 5 -101.95 72.42 10.37
N ILE A 6 -101.89 72.97 11.59
CA ILE A 6 -100.89 72.58 12.60
C ILE A 6 -101.06 71.11 12.98
N GLU A 7 -102.29 70.64 13.15
CA GLU A 7 -102.59 69.24 13.50
C GLU A 7 -102.19 68.27 12.38
N ALA A 8 -102.46 68.62 11.13
CA ALA A 8 -102.06 67.82 9.96
C ALA A 8 -100.53 67.72 9.83
N ASP A 9 -99.81 68.84 9.98
CA ASP A 9 -98.35 68.89 9.90
C ASP A 9 -97.69 68.09 11.05
N LEU A 10 -98.28 68.12 12.24
CA LEU A 10 -97.82 67.32 13.39
C LEU A 10 -98.00 65.82 13.15
N ARG A 11 -99.15 65.41 12.60
CA ARG A 11 -99.43 64.00 12.29
C ARG A 11 -98.49 63.48 11.21
N GLN A 12 -98.28 64.26 10.15
CA GLN A 12 -97.34 63.94 9.08
C GLN A 12 -95.90 63.83 9.60
N SER A 13 -95.48 64.75 10.48
CA SER A 13 -94.16 64.68 11.13
C SER A 13 -94.01 63.44 12.03
N SER A 14 -95.06 63.06 12.75
CA SER A 14 -95.08 61.85 13.57
C SER A 14 -94.99 60.57 12.73
N GLU A 15 -95.72 60.51 11.62
CA GLU A 15 -95.67 59.38 10.66
C GLU A 15 -94.27 59.28 10.03
N ALA A 16 -93.67 60.41 9.64
CA ALA A 16 -92.30 60.43 9.10
C ALA A 16 -91.24 59.99 10.13
N LEU A 17 -91.39 60.37 11.40
CA LEU A 17 -90.52 59.92 12.49
C LEU A 17 -90.65 58.42 12.76
N GLN A 18 -91.87 57.85 12.69
CA GLN A 18 -92.08 56.42 12.82
C GLN A 18 -91.45 55.63 11.67
N ASP A 19 -91.58 56.11 10.43
CA ASP A 19 -90.94 55.48 9.26
C ASP A 19 -89.40 55.54 9.37
N LEU A 20 -88.85 56.69 9.77
CA LEU A 20 -87.41 56.83 10.04
C LEU A 20 -86.93 55.85 11.12
N ARG A 21 -87.68 55.71 12.21
CA ARG A 21 -87.34 54.78 13.30
C ARG A 21 -87.38 53.33 12.83
N SER A 22 -88.41 52.94 12.09
CA SER A 22 -88.52 51.59 11.50
C SER A 22 -87.35 51.28 10.57
N LYS A 23 -86.96 52.24 9.72
CA LYS A 23 -85.78 52.12 8.84
C LYS A 23 -84.48 52.01 9.63
N TYR A 24 -84.34 52.79 10.70
CA TYR A 24 -83.15 52.75 11.58
C TYR A 24 -83.05 51.40 12.31
N ASP A 25 -84.13 50.94 12.93
CA ASP A 25 -84.17 49.66 13.65
C ASP A 25 -83.91 48.48 12.69
N GLY A 26 -84.46 48.54 11.47
CA GLY A 26 -84.19 47.54 10.42
C GLY A 26 -82.74 47.57 9.91
N ALA A 27 -82.12 48.75 9.80
CA ALA A 27 -80.71 48.88 9.45
C ALA A 27 -79.80 48.34 10.58
N LEU A 28 -80.15 48.63 11.84
CA LEU A 28 -79.41 48.16 13.01
C LEU A 28 -79.43 46.63 13.12
N SER A 29 -80.58 45.99 12.87
CA SER A 29 -80.68 44.51 12.85
C SER A 29 -79.75 43.91 11.79
N LYS A 30 -79.78 44.45 10.57
CA LYS A 30 -78.92 43.97 9.47
C LYS A 30 -77.43 44.15 9.76
N ILE A 31 -77.04 45.26 10.40
CA ILE A 31 -75.66 45.49 10.81
C ILE A 31 -75.23 44.48 11.87
N ASN A 32 -76.08 44.19 12.86
CA ASN A 32 -75.78 43.22 13.90
C ASN A 32 -75.65 41.79 13.33
N GLU A 33 -76.56 41.40 12.44
CA GLU A 33 -76.50 40.11 11.75
C GLU A 33 -75.23 39.99 10.89
N ALA A 34 -74.86 41.03 10.15
CA ALA A 34 -73.63 41.06 9.36
C ALA A 34 -72.37 41.01 10.23
N ASN A 35 -72.36 41.68 11.39
CA ASN A 35 -71.24 41.66 12.32
C ASN A 35 -71.03 40.28 12.95
N GLU A 36 -72.10 39.62 13.38
CA GLU A 36 -72.00 38.25 13.93
C GLU A 36 -71.58 37.24 12.86
N ALA A 37 -72.08 37.36 11.63
CA ALA A 37 -71.63 36.53 10.51
C ALA A 37 -70.13 36.72 10.23
N CYS A 38 -69.66 37.98 10.19
CA CYS A 38 -68.26 38.31 9.95
C CYS A 38 -67.35 37.80 11.07
N LYS A 39 -67.79 37.89 12.32
CA LYS A 39 -67.07 37.38 13.49
C LYS A 39 -66.93 35.85 13.46
N ASN A 40 -68.00 35.14 13.12
CA ASN A 40 -67.97 33.68 13.02
C ASN A 40 -67.05 33.21 11.88
N GLU A 41 -67.11 33.88 10.72
CA GLU A 41 -66.21 33.60 9.60
C GLU A 41 -64.74 33.83 9.98
N LEU A 42 -64.44 34.92 10.69
CA LEU A 42 -63.08 35.23 11.14
C LEU A 42 -62.52 34.19 12.11
N GLU A 43 -63.33 33.72 13.07
CA GLU A 43 -62.89 32.67 14.01
C GLU A 43 -62.72 31.31 13.33
N ASN A 44 -63.56 30.97 12.34
CA ASN A 44 -63.37 29.76 11.54
C ASN A 44 -62.05 29.82 10.74
N GLN A 45 -61.82 30.90 9.99
CA GLN A 45 -60.59 31.08 9.21
C GLN A 45 -59.34 31.07 10.08
N LYS A 46 -59.40 31.66 11.27
CA LYS A 46 -58.31 31.63 12.24
C LYS A 46 -58.03 30.21 12.74
N THR A 47 -59.08 29.41 12.98
CA THR A 47 -58.95 28.02 13.42
C THR A 47 -58.29 27.17 12.34
N GLU A 48 -58.77 27.26 11.09
CA GLU A 48 -58.19 26.54 9.94
C GLU A 48 -56.72 26.92 9.72
N ALA A 49 -56.39 28.21 9.82
CA ALA A 49 -55.02 28.68 9.68
C ALA A 49 -54.09 28.14 10.79
N LEU A 50 -54.60 28.00 12.02
CA LEU A 50 -53.84 27.48 13.15
C LEU A 50 -53.55 25.97 12.98
N GLU A 51 -54.55 25.21 12.55
CA GLU A 51 -54.41 23.78 12.27
C GLU A 51 -53.40 23.53 11.14
N ALA A 52 -53.45 24.32 10.07
CA ALA A 52 -52.49 24.24 8.97
C ALA A 52 -51.05 24.57 9.43
N LEU A 53 -50.89 25.54 10.34
CA LEU A 53 -49.59 25.91 10.89
C LEU A 53 -48.98 24.77 11.73
N GLU A 54 -49.76 24.16 12.62
CA GLU A 54 -49.29 23.05 13.47
C GLU A 54 -48.95 21.81 12.63
N ALA A 55 -49.73 21.49 11.59
CA ALA A 55 -49.41 20.42 10.65
C ALA A 55 -48.08 20.66 9.92
N SER A 56 -47.86 21.89 9.42
CA SER A 56 -46.61 22.25 8.74
C SER A 56 -45.39 22.19 9.68
N LYS A 57 -45.56 22.60 10.94
CA LYS A 57 -44.53 22.54 11.97
C LYS A 57 -44.14 21.10 12.32
N ALA A 58 -45.11 20.19 12.42
CA ALA A 58 -44.85 18.77 12.64
C ALA A 58 -44.04 18.17 11.47
N GLU A 59 -44.45 18.43 10.22
CA GLU A 59 -43.75 17.96 9.02
C GLU A 59 -42.31 18.49 8.94
N GLN A 60 -42.09 19.77 9.29
CA GLN A 60 -40.73 20.33 9.35
C GLN A 60 -39.89 19.71 10.47
N GLY A 61 -40.47 19.41 11.63
CA GLY A 61 -39.79 18.72 12.73
C GLY A 61 -39.28 17.33 12.34
N GLU A 62 -40.08 16.56 11.60
CA GLU A 62 -39.65 15.25 11.05
C GLU A 62 -38.48 15.40 10.07
N LYS A 63 -38.53 16.40 9.18
CA LYS A 63 -37.44 16.68 8.22
C LYS A 63 -36.15 17.10 8.91
N ILE A 64 -36.22 17.92 9.96
CA ILE A 64 -35.05 18.34 10.74
C ILE A 64 -34.43 17.11 11.43
N THR A 65 -35.24 16.30 12.11
CA THR A 65 -34.77 15.09 12.80
C THR A 65 -34.09 14.12 11.82
N ALA A 66 -34.65 13.93 10.63
CA ALA A 66 -34.05 13.11 9.58
C ALA A 66 -32.73 13.67 9.04
N LEU A 67 -32.58 15.01 8.96
CA LEU A 67 -31.34 15.66 8.58
C LEU A 67 -30.26 15.54 9.66
N GLU A 68 -30.62 15.75 10.93
CA GLU A 68 -29.72 15.58 12.08
C GLU A 68 -29.20 14.13 12.15
N THR A 69 -30.07 13.14 11.97
CA THR A 69 -29.67 11.72 11.96
C THR A 69 -28.68 11.42 10.83
N LYS A 70 -28.93 11.95 9.62
CA LYS A 70 -27.99 11.82 8.49
C LYS A 70 -26.68 12.56 8.74
N MET A 71 -26.72 13.69 9.46
CA MET A 71 -25.54 14.45 9.81
C MET A 71 -24.67 13.68 10.81
N GLU A 72 -25.27 13.09 11.84
CA GLU A 72 -24.58 12.21 12.79
C GLU A 72 -24.02 10.94 12.11
N GLU A 73 -24.77 10.33 11.18
CA GLU A 73 -24.27 9.20 10.38
C GLU A 73 -23.05 9.59 9.55
N LEU A 74 -23.09 10.77 8.90
CA LEU A 74 -21.96 11.29 8.13
C LEU A 74 -20.78 11.65 9.05
N GLU A 75 -21.01 12.32 10.17
CA GLU A 75 -19.98 12.65 11.16
C GLU A 75 -19.31 11.38 11.71
N SER A 76 -20.09 10.33 12.02
CA SER A 76 -19.54 9.03 12.42
C SER A 76 -18.73 8.36 11.31
N ARG A 77 -19.01 8.64 10.04
CA ARG A 77 -18.24 8.12 8.90
C ARG A 77 -16.99 8.95 8.59
N PHE A 78 -16.97 10.23 8.94
CA PHE A 78 -15.86 11.15 8.64
C PHE A 78 -14.94 11.42 9.83
N ILE A 79 -15.40 11.25 11.07
CA ILE A 79 -14.61 11.40 12.30
C ILE A 79 -14.12 10.01 12.73
N THR A 80 -13.15 9.49 12.00
CA THR A 80 -12.14 8.57 12.55
C THR A 80 -10.79 9.26 12.38
N ASP A 81 -9.86 9.08 13.32
CA ASP A 81 -8.70 9.95 13.63
C ASP A 81 -7.75 10.37 12.48
N GLU A 82 -7.97 9.92 11.25
CA GLU A 82 -7.27 10.36 10.05
C GLU A 82 -8.33 10.44 8.95
N ASN A 83 -8.49 11.59 8.26
CA ASN A 83 -9.39 11.77 7.09
C ASN A 83 -9.10 10.73 5.98
N GLN A 84 -9.57 9.50 6.17
CA GLN A 84 -9.25 8.34 5.38
C GLN A 84 -10.52 7.69 4.87
N ILE A 85 -10.54 7.40 3.59
CA ILE A 85 -11.63 6.65 2.98
C ILE A 85 -11.25 5.19 3.04
N LEU A 86 -11.96 4.41 3.84
CA LEU A 86 -11.76 2.97 3.93
C LEU A 86 -12.59 2.26 2.86
N ILE A 87 -11.91 1.44 2.06
CA ILE A 87 -12.52 0.52 1.10
C ILE A 87 -12.11 -0.89 1.50
N LYS A 88 -13.09 -1.77 1.75
CA LYS A 88 -12.84 -3.16 2.12
C LYS A 88 -12.88 -4.04 0.88
N VAL A 89 -11.87 -4.89 0.72
CA VAL A 89 -11.82 -5.91 -0.35
C VAL A 89 -11.94 -7.29 0.27
N GLY A 90 -12.95 -8.06 -0.12
CA GLY A 90 -13.26 -9.34 0.52
C GLY A 90 -14.34 -10.13 -0.20
N ASN A 91 -14.91 -11.12 0.49
CA ASN A 91 -15.88 -12.06 -0.10
C ASN A 91 -17.33 -11.80 0.33
N ASN A 92 -17.57 -10.91 1.30
CA ASN A 92 -18.88 -10.64 1.89
C ASN A 92 -19.49 -9.35 1.32
N ALA A 93 -20.10 -9.44 0.13
CA ALA A 93 -20.76 -8.31 -0.51
C ALA A 93 -21.86 -7.68 0.37
N ASP A 94 -22.54 -8.49 1.18
CA ASP A 94 -23.59 -8.05 2.11
C ASP A 94 -23.06 -7.12 3.22
N GLU A 95 -21.75 -7.18 3.52
CA GLU A 95 -21.06 -6.31 4.48
C GLU A 95 -20.40 -5.08 3.81
N GLY A 96 -20.68 -4.85 2.53
CA GLY A 96 -20.14 -3.74 1.75
C GLY A 96 -18.71 -3.95 1.24
N GLU A 97 -18.24 -5.20 1.19
CA GLU A 97 -16.93 -5.56 0.64
C GLU A 97 -16.94 -5.59 -0.89
N ILE A 98 -15.85 -5.14 -1.51
CA ILE A 98 -15.64 -5.22 -2.95
C ILE A 98 -14.89 -6.53 -3.27
N ALA A 99 -15.40 -7.32 -4.21
CA ALA A 99 -14.83 -8.63 -4.53
C ALA A 99 -13.48 -8.55 -5.26
N SER A 100 -13.22 -7.44 -5.96
CA SER A 100 -12.03 -7.23 -6.80
C SER A 100 -11.16 -6.08 -6.28
N LEU A 101 -9.85 -6.35 -6.15
CA LEU A 101 -8.87 -5.31 -5.84
C LEU A 101 -8.75 -4.29 -6.99
N LYS A 102 -8.93 -4.71 -8.24
CA LYS A 102 -8.97 -3.81 -9.40
C LYS A 102 -10.16 -2.84 -9.32
N GLU A 103 -11.33 -3.33 -8.95
CA GLU A 103 -12.52 -2.49 -8.74
C GLU A 103 -12.31 -1.52 -7.58
N ALA A 104 -11.71 -1.96 -6.47
CA ALA A 104 -11.39 -1.10 -5.34
C ALA A 104 -10.38 0.00 -5.72
N LEU A 105 -9.36 -0.30 -6.52
CA LEU A 105 -8.42 0.70 -7.04
C LEU A 105 -9.12 1.71 -7.96
N ASN A 106 -10.00 1.25 -8.86
CA ASN A 106 -10.79 2.14 -9.72
C ASN A 106 -11.76 3.02 -8.93
N LEU A 107 -12.37 2.50 -7.87
CA LEU A 107 -13.21 3.28 -6.97
C LEU A 107 -12.39 4.33 -6.21
N SER A 108 -11.20 3.94 -5.74
CA SER A 108 -10.28 4.82 -5.01
C SER A 108 -9.85 6.03 -5.84
N LEU A 109 -9.65 5.85 -7.15
CA LEU A 109 -9.32 6.93 -8.09
C LEU A 109 -10.35 8.06 -8.10
N LYS A 110 -11.63 7.79 -7.78
CA LYS A 110 -12.66 8.84 -7.69
C LYS A 110 -12.41 9.82 -6.55
N TYR A 111 -11.67 9.37 -5.53
CA TYR A 111 -11.29 10.16 -4.37
C TYR A 111 -9.87 10.73 -4.51
N SER A 112 -9.29 10.66 -5.72
CA SER A 112 -8.03 11.30 -6.02
C SER A 112 -8.11 12.78 -5.64
N PRO A 113 -7.18 13.28 -4.82
CA PRO A 113 -7.25 14.64 -4.31
C PRO A 113 -7.22 15.64 -5.48
N SER A 114 -8.36 16.27 -5.77
CA SER A 114 -8.46 17.50 -6.59
C SER A 114 -7.96 18.69 -5.76
N ILE A 115 -6.74 18.60 -5.25
CA ILE A 115 -6.24 19.55 -4.25
C ILE A 115 -5.23 20.51 -4.90
N PRO A 116 -5.47 21.83 -4.83
CA PRO A 116 -4.49 22.86 -5.19
C PRO A 116 -3.19 22.66 -4.41
N SER A 117 -2.06 22.99 -5.01
CA SER A 117 -0.69 22.84 -4.48
C SER A 117 -0.41 23.42 -3.08
N SER A 118 -1.38 24.12 -2.47
CA SER A 118 -1.29 24.78 -1.17
C SER A 118 -1.77 23.95 0.04
N VAL A 119 -2.46 22.82 -0.14
CA VAL A 119 -2.87 21.95 0.98
C VAL A 119 -1.96 20.73 1.01
N THR A 120 -1.30 20.52 2.15
CA THR A 120 -0.40 19.39 2.42
C THR A 120 -1.05 18.05 2.05
N ARG A 121 -0.35 17.26 1.22
CA ARG A 121 -0.75 15.94 0.65
C ARG A 121 -1.24 14.88 1.66
N GLU A 122 -1.13 15.13 2.96
CA GLU A 122 -1.38 14.15 4.01
C GLU A 122 -2.87 13.89 4.31
N LYS A 123 -3.78 14.76 3.85
CA LYS A 123 -5.14 14.83 4.42
C LYS A 123 -6.23 14.03 3.70
N ASN A 124 -5.99 13.42 2.54
CA ASN A 124 -6.99 12.59 1.84
C ASN A 124 -6.34 11.28 1.37
N LYS A 125 -6.16 10.31 2.27
CA LYS A 125 -5.64 8.99 1.90
C LYS A 125 -6.79 8.01 1.75
N VAL A 126 -6.75 7.19 0.69
CA VAL A 126 -7.70 6.09 0.53
C VAL A 126 -7.02 4.82 1.02
N VAL A 127 -7.60 4.15 2.00
CA VAL A 127 -7.09 2.89 2.52
C VAL A 127 -7.91 1.76 1.91
N ILE A 128 -7.26 0.90 1.15
CA ILE A 128 -7.84 -0.37 0.71
C ILE A 128 -7.40 -1.44 1.71
N GLU A 129 -8.35 -1.94 2.50
CA GLU A 129 -8.12 -3.01 3.48
C GLU A 129 -8.63 -4.35 2.93
N ILE A 130 -7.68 -5.25 2.67
CA ILE A 130 -7.97 -6.63 2.24
C ILE A 130 -8.38 -7.46 3.46
N GLN A 131 -9.56 -8.05 3.39
CA GLN A 131 -10.19 -8.86 4.43
C GLN A 131 -9.64 -10.30 4.43
N GLU A 132 -9.81 -10.98 5.56
CA GLU A 132 -9.35 -12.36 5.73
C GLU A 132 -10.06 -13.33 4.80
N GLY A 133 -9.33 -14.34 4.30
CA GLY A 133 -9.89 -15.35 3.41
C GLY A 133 -10.12 -14.89 1.97
N TRP A 134 -9.85 -13.62 1.64
CA TRP A 134 -9.85 -13.16 0.25
C TRP A 134 -8.68 -13.78 -0.54
N GLU A 135 -8.93 -14.10 -1.80
CA GLU A 135 -7.95 -14.72 -2.69
C GLU A 135 -7.63 -13.81 -3.87
N TRP A 136 -6.35 -13.56 -4.09
CA TRP A 136 -5.89 -12.77 -5.24
C TRP A 136 -5.83 -13.62 -6.50
N ARG A 137 -6.91 -13.59 -7.27
CA ARG A 137 -7.04 -14.35 -8.52
C ARG A 137 -6.52 -13.57 -9.72
N GLU A 138 -7.05 -12.39 -10.01
CA GLU A 138 -6.69 -11.63 -11.21
C GLU A 138 -5.33 -10.93 -11.11
N ALA A 139 -4.71 -10.60 -12.25
CA ALA A 139 -3.55 -9.72 -12.26
C ALA A 139 -3.98 -8.25 -12.34
N ILE A 140 -3.12 -7.36 -11.83
CA ILE A 140 -3.34 -5.91 -11.85
C ILE A 140 -2.21 -5.27 -12.65
N GLY A 141 -2.58 -4.63 -13.75
CA GLY A 141 -1.69 -3.76 -14.52
C GLY A 141 -2.07 -2.30 -14.36
N LEU A 142 -1.12 -1.50 -13.88
CA LEU A 142 -1.26 -0.06 -13.68
C LEU A 142 -0.36 0.66 -14.68
N TYR A 143 -0.96 1.55 -15.48
CA TYR A 143 -0.28 2.27 -16.56
C TYR A 143 -0.52 3.76 -16.41
N HIS A 144 0.55 4.53 -16.20
CA HIS A 144 0.50 5.98 -16.07
C HIS A 144 -0.43 6.48 -14.94
N MET A 145 -0.48 5.74 -13.82
CA MET A 145 -1.37 6.07 -12.69
C MET A 145 -0.59 6.51 -11.45
N ASP A 146 -0.86 7.71 -10.94
CA ASP A 146 -0.34 8.16 -9.63
C ASP A 146 -1.32 7.78 -8.51
N LEU A 147 -1.11 6.61 -7.92
CA LEU A 147 -1.88 6.10 -6.78
C LEU A 147 -1.15 6.33 -5.45
N SER A 148 -0.26 7.33 -5.37
CA SER A 148 0.50 7.61 -4.14
C SER A 148 -0.37 7.95 -2.92
N HIS A 149 -1.61 8.42 -3.15
CA HIS A 149 -2.62 8.70 -2.12
C HIS A 149 -3.39 7.46 -1.67
N ILE A 150 -3.26 6.33 -2.37
CA ILE A 150 -3.88 5.05 -2.03
C ILE A 150 -2.88 4.22 -1.23
N ILE A 151 -3.34 3.68 -0.11
CA ILE A 151 -2.61 2.75 0.73
C ILE A 151 -3.31 1.39 0.68
N ILE A 152 -2.61 0.36 0.22
CA ILE A 152 -3.09 -1.01 0.34
C ILE A 152 -2.57 -1.62 1.65
N THR A 153 -3.47 -2.21 2.42
CA THR A 153 -3.15 -2.95 3.64
C THR A 153 -4.00 -4.21 3.73
N GLN A 154 -3.60 -5.15 4.57
CA GLN A 154 -4.42 -6.29 4.96
C GLN A 154 -4.86 -6.17 6.42
N LYS A 155 -6.07 -6.63 6.71
CA LYS A 155 -6.68 -6.60 8.05
C LYS A 155 -5.87 -7.38 9.08
N ASN A 156 -5.45 -8.59 8.72
CA ASN A 156 -4.67 -9.46 9.60
C ASN A 156 -3.40 -9.92 8.89
N PHE A 157 -2.25 -9.42 9.37
CA PHE A 157 -0.99 -9.68 8.70
C PHE A 157 -0.47 -11.11 8.84
N ASN A 158 -0.97 -11.85 9.83
CA ASN A 158 -0.51 -13.22 10.10
C ASN A 158 -1.19 -14.26 9.20
N VAL A 159 -2.28 -13.88 8.52
CA VAL A 159 -3.00 -14.74 7.59
C VAL A 159 -2.61 -14.36 6.16
N PRO A 160 -2.01 -15.26 5.38
CA PRO A 160 -1.62 -14.93 4.01
C PRO A 160 -2.82 -14.76 3.10
N ILE A 161 -2.72 -13.81 2.17
CA ILE A 161 -3.58 -13.70 0.99
C ILE A 161 -3.08 -14.68 -0.05
N MET A 162 -3.93 -15.66 -0.39
CA MET A 162 -3.56 -16.69 -1.35
C MET A 162 -3.62 -16.15 -2.78
N CYS A 163 -2.51 -16.27 -3.52
CA CYS A 163 -2.33 -15.75 -4.86
C CYS A 163 -2.32 -16.89 -5.89
N ASP A 164 -3.17 -16.81 -6.91
CA ASP A 164 -3.25 -17.82 -7.98
C ASP A 164 -2.29 -17.50 -9.13
N PHE A 165 -1.17 -18.21 -9.23
CA PHE A 165 -0.15 -18.02 -10.27
C PHE A 165 -0.44 -18.77 -11.59
N SER A 166 -1.70 -19.14 -11.86
CA SER A 166 -2.09 -19.67 -13.17
C SER A 166 -1.86 -18.60 -14.25
N ARG A 167 -1.42 -19.00 -15.45
CA ARG A 167 -0.94 -18.08 -16.49
C ARG A 167 -1.98 -17.05 -16.91
N GLU A 168 -3.23 -17.47 -16.99
CA GLU A 168 -4.42 -16.65 -17.28
C GLU A 168 -4.71 -15.60 -16.21
N ASN A 169 -4.18 -15.82 -15.00
CA ASN A 169 -4.34 -15.01 -13.80
C ASN A 169 -3.11 -14.12 -13.52
N MET A 170 -2.20 -14.03 -14.50
CA MET A 170 -0.99 -13.23 -14.45
C MET A 170 -0.97 -12.23 -15.62
N HIS A 171 -0.42 -11.05 -15.36
CA HIS A 171 -0.18 -10.07 -16.41
C HIS A 171 0.99 -10.54 -17.26
N ALA A 172 0.78 -10.63 -18.58
CA ALA A 172 1.78 -11.10 -19.53
C ALA A 172 2.28 -9.94 -20.41
N ASP A 173 3.56 -9.61 -20.29
CA ASP A 173 4.24 -8.65 -21.19
C ASP A 173 5.63 -9.18 -21.55
N ASN A 174 5.96 -9.27 -22.85
CA ASN A 174 7.29 -9.69 -23.32
C ASN A 174 7.87 -10.97 -22.67
N GLY A 175 7.01 -11.95 -22.35
CA GLY A 175 7.42 -13.20 -21.68
C GLY A 175 7.61 -13.10 -20.16
N ILE A 176 7.24 -11.96 -19.57
CA ILE A 176 7.16 -11.69 -18.14
C ILE A 176 5.75 -12.01 -17.66
N LEU A 177 5.63 -12.77 -16.57
CA LEU A 177 4.38 -12.95 -15.86
C LEU A 177 4.47 -12.25 -14.50
N THR A 178 3.50 -11.39 -14.18
CA THR A 178 3.46 -10.71 -12.87
C THR A 178 2.05 -10.58 -12.28
N LYS A 179 1.96 -10.50 -10.95
CA LYS A 179 0.69 -10.22 -10.25
C LYS A 179 0.34 -8.74 -10.23
N LEU A 180 1.32 -7.90 -9.92
CA LEU A 180 1.21 -6.45 -9.94
C LEU A 180 2.25 -5.91 -10.93
N TYR A 181 1.75 -5.39 -12.05
CA TYR A 181 2.53 -4.73 -13.09
C TYR A 181 2.36 -3.21 -12.95
N LEU A 182 3.46 -2.48 -12.86
CA LEU A 182 3.47 -1.02 -12.76
C LEU A 182 4.32 -0.45 -13.89
N ASP A 183 3.69 0.37 -14.71
CA ASP A 183 4.32 1.15 -15.77
C ASP A 183 4.05 2.62 -15.52
N ASN A 184 5.12 3.39 -15.28
CA ASN A 184 5.08 4.80 -14.92
C ASN A 184 3.97 5.11 -13.89
N SER A 185 3.89 4.27 -12.86
CA SER A 185 2.80 4.29 -11.88
C SER A 185 3.34 4.29 -10.46
N LYS A 186 2.60 4.86 -9.51
CA LYS A 186 3.00 4.95 -8.11
C LYS A 186 1.98 4.28 -7.20
N ILE A 187 2.43 3.54 -6.20
CA ILE A 187 1.55 2.88 -5.24
C ILE A 187 2.19 2.75 -3.86
N SER A 188 1.36 2.82 -2.82
CA SER A 188 1.79 2.61 -1.43
C SER A 188 1.17 1.32 -0.86
N ILE A 189 2.02 0.50 -0.26
CA ILE A 189 1.68 -0.76 0.42
C ILE A 189 2.08 -0.60 1.88
N LYS A 190 1.10 -0.61 2.79
CA LYS A 190 1.39 -0.60 4.22
C LYS A 190 1.83 -1.98 4.67
N LYS A 191 0.94 -2.96 4.59
CA LYS A 191 1.17 -4.30 5.13
C LYS A 191 0.51 -5.34 4.23
N LEU A 192 1.30 -6.21 3.61
CA LEU A 192 0.79 -7.33 2.80
C LEU A 192 1.61 -8.61 3.01
N TYR A 193 0.92 -9.74 3.13
CA TYR A 193 1.47 -11.08 3.17
C TYR A 193 0.82 -11.87 2.05
N LEU A 194 1.55 -12.04 0.95
CA LEU A 194 1.10 -12.76 -0.23
C LEU A 194 1.74 -14.14 -0.25
N LYS A 195 0.93 -15.18 -0.47
CA LYS A 195 1.40 -16.55 -0.56
C LYS A 195 0.89 -17.20 -1.84
N ALA A 196 1.79 -17.79 -2.61
CA ALA A 196 1.43 -18.54 -3.80
C ALA A 196 0.57 -19.76 -3.44
N LYS A 197 -0.49 -20.00 -4.20
CA LYS A 197 -1.20 -21.28 -4.16
C LYS A 197 -0.30 -22.40 -4.69
N ALA A 198 -0.50 -23.61 -4.19
CA ALA A 198 0.20 -24.78 -4.69
C ALA A 198 -0.05 -24.97 -6.18
N LYS A 199 1.02 -24.88 -6.98
CA LYS A 199 0.92 -24.93 -8.44
C LYS A 199 2.23 -25.44 -9.04
N GLU A 200 2.09 -26.30 -10.05
CA GLU A 200 3.19 -26.72 -10.90
C GLU A 200 3.40 -25.71 -12.03
N LEU A 201 4.56 -25.07 -12.09
CA LEU A 201 4.89 -24.00 -13.06
C LEU A 201 5.33 -24.55 -14.44
N THR A 202 5.00 -25.78 -14.79
CA THR A 202 5.48 -26.45 -16.02
C THR A 202 5.00 -25.80 -17.33
N GLU A 203 3.93 -25.01 -17.28
CA GLU A 203 3.34 -24.34 -18.45
C GLU A 203 3.89 -22.92 -18.68
N ASN A 204 4.65 -22.38 -17.72
CA ASN A 204 5.14 -21.00 -17.70
C ASN A 204 6.61 -20.94 -18.12
N ASN A 205 6.93 -21.28 -19.39
CA ASN A 205 8.24 -21.05 -20.04
C ASN A 205 8.58 -19.53 -20.15
N CYS A 206 8.45 -18.81 -19.04
CA CYS A 206 8.56 -17.38 -18.89
C CYS A 206 9.81 -17.11 -18.05
N TRP A 207 10.55 -16.07 -18.45
CA TRP A 207 11.79 -15.71 -17.77
C TRP A 207 11.53 -15.12 -16.37
N PHE A 208 10.30 -14.66 -16.10
CA PHE A 208 9.96 -13.97 -14.86
C PHE A 208 8.57 -14.36 -14.36
N ASN A 209 8.47 -14.71 -13.07
CA ASN A 209 7.23 -14.90 -12.34
C ASN A 209 7.30 -14.02 -11.08
N ASN A 210 6.88 -12.77 -11.19
CA ASN A 210 7.01 -11.77 -10.12
C ASN A 210 5.68 -11.59 -9.37
N TYR A 211 5.75 -11.21 -8.10
CA TYR A 211 4.59 -10.55 -7.48
C TYR A 211 4.50 -9.11 -7.94
N ILE A 212 5.63 -8.42 -7.99
CA ILE A 212 5.71 -7.00 -8.32
C ILE A 212 6.75 -6.81 -9.40
N TYR A 213 6.34 -6.16 -10.48
CA TYR A 213 7.22 -5.68 -11.52
C TYR A 213 6.93 -4.19 -11.75
N SER A 214 7.95 -3.34 -11.60
CA SER A 214 7.81 -1.90 -11.71
C SER A 214 8.83 -1.31 -12.66
N ARG A 215 8.37 -0.60 -13.69
CA ARG A 215 9.21 -0.06 -14.76
C ARG A 215 8.84 1.37 -15.16
N PHE A 216 9.69 1.97 -15.98
CA PHE A 216 9.49 3.30 -16.59
C PHE A 216 9.19 4.41 -15.57
N GLY A 217 10.06 4.56 -14.56
CA GLY A 217 9.92 5.60 -13.54
C GLY A 217 8.80 5.35 -12.52
N SER A 218 8.33 4.10 -12.38
CA SER A 218 7.35 3.72 -11.38
C SER A 218 7.87 3.91 -9.95
N GLY A 219 6.98 4.10 -8.98
CA GLY A 219 7.32 4.27 -7.57
C GLY A 219 6.55 3.32 -6.66
N VAL A 220 7.25 2.45 -5.93
CA VAL A 220 6.63 1.50 -5.00
C VAL A 220 7.11 1.81 -3.58
N PHE A 221 6.16 2.15 -2.70
CA PHE A 221 6.43 2.44 -1.29
C PHE A 221 5.87 1.32 -0.43
N ILE A 222 6.69 0.71 0.42
CA ILE A 222 6.35 -0.47 1.22
C ILE A 222 6.72 -0.22 2.69
N GLU A 223 5.78 -0.36 3.62
CA GLU A 223 6.14 -0.45 5.05
C GLU A 223 6.54 -1.91 5.38
N HIS A 224 5.69 -2.90 5.07
CA HIS A 224 6.01 -4.31 5.26
C HIS A 224 5.37 -5.20 4.20
N LEU A 225 6.22 -5.87 3.42
CA LEU A 225 5.79 -6.86 2.42
C LEU A 225 6.40 -8.22 2.74
N LYS A 226 5.56 -9.26 2.78
CA LYS A 226 5.97 -10.65 2.88
C LYS A 226 5.45 -11.43 1.68
N LEU A 227 6.35 -12.10 0.96
CA LEU A 227 6.06 -12.88 -0.24
C LEU A 227 6.49 -14.33 -0.01
N ASP A 228 5.60 -15.28 -0.27
CA ASP A 228 5.82 -16.69 0.06
C ASP A 228 5.48 -17.61 -1.11
N ASP A 229 6.53 -18.08 -1.76
CA ASP A 229 6.49 -18.98 -2.92
C ASP A 229 6.63 -20.44 -2.55
N SER A 230 6.66 -20.79 -1.26
CA SER A 230 7.01 -22.12 -0.76
C SER A 230 6.17 -23.27 -1.34
N LEU A 231 4.98 -22.98 -1.87
CA LEU A 231 4.07 -23.97 -2.45
C LEU A 231 4.24 -24.16 -3.97
N LEU A 232 5.06 -23.37 -4.65
CA LEU A 232 5.31 -23.50 -6.09
C LEU A 232 6.28 -24.66 -6.40
N THR A 233 6.00 -25.42 -7.45
CA THR A 233 6.81 -26.58 -7.88
C THR A 233 7.12 -26.54 -9.39
N THR A 234 8.10 -27.32 -9.86
CA THR A 234 8.44 -27.47 -11.30
C THR A 234 8.93 -28.89 -11.60
N ARG A 235 8.55 -29.47 -12.76
CA ARG A 235 8.78 -30.90 -13.09
C ARG A 235 9.79 -31.13 -14.24
N ASN A 236 9.98 -30.20 -15.19
CA ASN A 236 10.65 -30.52 -16.48
C ASN A 236 11.60 -29.46 -17.09
N CYS A 237 11.98 -28.40 -16.39
CA CYS A 237 12.99 -27.47 -16.93
C CYS A 237 13.84 -26.93 -15.78
N ARG A 238 15.10 -26.63 -16.11
CA ARG A 238 16.01 -25.86 -15.27
C ARG A 238 15.33 -24.53 -14.88
N GLN A 239 14.62 -24.53 -13.76
CA GLN A 239 14.04 -23.38 -13.06
C GLN A 239 12.96 -22.60 -13.84
N ALA A 240 11.91 -22.12 -13.16
CA ALA A 240 10.86 -21.28 -13.75
C ALA A 240 10.80 -19.95 -12.99
N GLY A 241 11.19 -18.86 -13.64
CA GLY A 241 11.11 -17.50 -13.10
C GLY A 241 12.41 -16.99 -12.44
N GLY A 242 12.77 -15.76 -12.82
CA GLY A 242 13.82 -14.93 -12.26
C GLY A 242 13.47 -14.46 -10.85
N TYR A 243 12.83 -13.31 -10.70
CA TYR A 243 12.73 -12.61 -9.42
C TYR A 243 11.32 -12.65 -8.80
N THR A 244 11.25 -12.49 -7.48
CA THR A 244 9.98 -12.31 -6.76
C THR A 244 9.53 -10.84 -6.82
N ILE A 245 10.50 -9.91 -6.81
CA ILE A 245 10.32 -8.47 -7.05
C ILE A 245 11.36 -8.02 -8.08
N PHE A 246 10.92 -7.27 -9.09
CA PHE A 246 11.79 -6.67 -10.10
C PHE A 246 11.46 -5.19 -10.34
N THR A 247 12.48 -4.34 -10.33
CA THR A 247 12.35 -2.90 -10.55
C THR A 247 13.40 -2.43 -11.54
N ASP A 248 13.01 -1.77 -12.63
CA ASP A 248 13.92 -1.31 -13.70
C ASP A 248 13.49 0.04 -14.32
N ASP A 249 14.17 0.44 -15.39
CA ASP A 249 13.83 1.62 -16.20
C ASP A 249 13.63 2.92 -15.38
N GLY A 250 14.55 3.22 -14.47
CA GLY A 250 14.55 4.44 -13.66
C GLY A 250 13.50 4.49 -12.54
N SER A 251 12.93 3.35 -12.17
CA SER A 251 11.92 3.24 -11.12
C SER A 251 12.50 3.33 -9.71
N GLN A 252 11.62 3.49 -8.72
CA GLN A 252 11.97 3.66 -7.30
C GLN A 252 11.26 2.62 -6.45
N LEU A 253 12.03 1.88 -5.65
CA LEU A 253 11.54 0.96 -4.64
C LEU A 253 11.99 1.43 -3.26
N LEU A 254 11.04 1.87 -2.45
CA LEU A 254 11.27 2.31 -1.08
C LEU A 254 10.54 1.36 -0.15
N ALA A 255 11.27 0.65 0.71
CA ALA A 255 10.71 -0.32 1.62
C ALA A 255 11.33 -0.23 3.01
N HIS A 256 10.51 -0.31 4.04
CA HIS A 256 11.04 -0.54 5.39
C HIS A 256 11.38 -2.03 5.57
N LYS A 257 10.47 -2.95 5.25
CA LYS A 257 10.73 -4.39 5.37
C LYS A 257 10.18 -5.21 4.20
N ILE A 258 11.03 -6.05 3.62
CA ILE A 258 10.67 -7.07 2.62
C ILE A 258 11.14 -8.44 3.11
N GLU A 259 10.22 -9.40 3.16
CA GLU A 259 10.47 -10.81 3.45
C GLU A 259 10.08 -11.66 2.26
N ILE A 260 10.98 -12.51 1.76
CA ILE A 260 10.73 -13.44 0.66
C ILE A 260 11.04 -14.85 1.15
N ILE A 261 10.05 -15.74 1.07
CA ILE A 261 10.17 -17.18 1.36
C ILE A 261 10.11 -17.92 0.03
N LYS A 262 11.19 -18.60 -0.33
CA LYS A 262 11.35 -19.22 -1.65
C LYS A 262 11.00 -20.71 -1.66
N SER A 263 10.48 -21.17 -2.79
CA SER A 263 10.47 -22.58 -3.18
C SER A 263 11.69 -22.94 -4.03
N SER A 264 11.82 -24.24 -4.33
CA SER A 264 12.79 -24.75 -5.30
C SER A 264 12.45 -24.41 -6.76
N ALA A 265 11.28 -23.80 -7.02
CA ALA A 265 10.82 -23.55 -8.39
C ALA A 265 11.43 -22.30 -9.04
N THR A 266 11.89 -21.32 -8.24
CA THR A 266 12.30 -19.98 -8.73
C THR A 266 13.79 -19.70 -8.49
N ASN A 267 14.41 -18.84 -9.32
CA ASN A 267 15.86 -18.58 -9.31
C ASN A 267 16.30 -17.45 -8.40
N GLU A 268 15.90 -16.24 -8.66
CA GLU A 268 16.34 -15.06 -7.93
C GLU A 268 15.21 -14.53 -7.06
N SER A 269 15.54 -13.63 -6.14
CA SER A 269 14.57 -13.19 -5.14
C SER A 269 14.22 -11.73 -5.34
N PHE A 270 15.23 -10.89 -5.53
CA PHE A 270 15.09 -9.45 -5.55
C PHE A 270 16.02 -8.83 -6.59
N ALA A 271 15.47 -7.99 -7.46
CA ALA A 271 16.26 -7.23 -8.44
C ALA A 271 15.87 -5.77 -8.54
N VAL A 272 16.88 -4.91 -8.61
CA VAL A 272 16.75 -3.49 -8.97
C VAL A 272 17.79 -3.13 -10.03
N CYS A 273 17.34 -2.72 -11.21
CA CYS A 273 18.15 -2.59 -12.42
C CYS A 273 17.99 -1.22 -13.10
N GLU A 274 18.80 -0.95 -14.13
CA GLU A 274 18.55 0.09 -15.15
C GLU A 274 18.19 1.47 -14.58
N ASN A 275 19.17 2.11 -13.92
CA ASN A 275 19.05 3.46 -13.33
C ASN A 275 18.02 3.58 -12.19
N SER A 276 17.41 2.48 -11.76
CA SER A 276 16.45 2.46 -10.66
C SER A 276 17.10 2.69 -9.31
N ARG A 277 16.30 3.07 -8.31
CA ARG A 277 16.76 3.30 -6.94
C ARG A 277 16.08 2.35 -5.98
N ALA A 278 16.86 1.81 -5.05
CA ALA A 278 16.36 1.01 -3.95
C ALA A 278 16.70 1.70 -2.63
N TYR A 279 15.72 1.86 -1.76
CA TYR A 279 15.91 2.16 -0.35
C TYR A 279 15.18 1.08 0.44
N VAL A 280 15.90 0.12 1.03
CA VAL A 280 15.30 -1.01 1.76
C VAL A 280 15.93 -1.14 3.15
N ASP A 281 15.21 -0.90 4.25
CA ASP A 281 15.85 -1.03 5.58
C ASP A 281 16.15 -2.49 5.94
N HIS A 282 15.22 -3.40 5.64
CA HIS A 282 15.36 -4.83 5.92
C HIS A 282 14.92 -5.68 4.72
N LEU A 283 15.86 -6.42 4.13
CA LEU A 283 15.61 -7.42 3.10
C LEU A 283 15.96 -8.82 3.62
N ILE A 284 14.96 -9.69 3.73
CA ILE A 284 15.09 -11.03 4.26
C ILE A 284 14.69 -12.03 3.18
N LEU A 285 15.63 -12.91 2.82
CA LEU A 285 15.44 -13.99 1.86
C LEU A 285 15.58 -15.32 2.59
N SER A 286 14.58 -16.17 2.51
CA SER A 286 14.56 -17.45 3.21
C SER A 286 14.01 -18.61 2.37
N GLY A 287 14.20 -19.84 2.84
CA GLY A 287 13.56 -21.04 2.28
C GLY A 287 14.34 -21.75 1.16
N GLY A 288 13.74 -22.86 0.70
CA GLY A 288 14.04 -23.61 -0.51
C GLY A 288 15.35 -24.44 -0.56
N ASN A 289 15.37 -25.37 -1.54
CA ASN A 289 16.50 -26.14 -2.12
C ASN A 289 16.64 -25.69 -3.59
N ASN A 290 16.88 -24.41 -3.81
CA ASN A 290 16.83 -23.73 -5.11
C ASN A 290 18.24 -23.61 -5.71
N ASN A 291 18.35 -23.28 -6.98
CA ASN A 291 19.68 -23.12 -7.59
C ASN A 291 20.34 -21.79 -7.24
N TYR A 292 19.56 -20.72 -7.17
CA TYR A 292 20.02 -19.40 -6.75
C TYR A 292 19.14 -18.88 -5.61
N ASN A 293 19.71 -18.11 -4.70
CA ASN A 293 18.99 -17.29 -3.73
C ASN A 293 19.77 -16.00 -3.57
N GLY A 294 19.32 -14.96 -4.24
CA GLY A 294 20.15 -13.78 -4.34
C GLY A 294 19.45 -12.47 -4.55
N VAL A 295 20.21 -11.44 -4.21
CA VAL A 295 19.91 -10.03 -4.40
C VAL A 295 20.75 -9.55 -5.57
N LEU A 296 20.08 -9.02 -6.60
CA LEU A 296 20.73 -8.31 -7.69
C LEU A 296 20.40 -6.82 -7.57
N ILE A 297 21.43 -5.98 -7.57
CA ILE A 297 21.29 -4.54 -7.75
C ILE A 297 22.25 -4.16 -8.86
N ASN A 298 21.73 -3.75 -10.01
CA ASN A 298 22.54 -3.38 -11.16
C ASN A 298 22.04 -2.05 -11.73
N THR A 299 22.39 -0.93 -11.09
CA THR A 299 21.82 0.39 -11.39
C THR A 299 22.90 1.44 -11.64
N ALA A 300 22.66 2.42 -12.51
CA ALA A 300 23.56 3.58 -12.58
C ALA A 300 23.31 4.62 -11.47
N SER A 301 22.20 4.51 -10.74
CA SER A 301 21.86 5.42 -9.64
C SER A 301 22.51 4.96 -8.32
N SER A 302 21.75 5.01 -7.23
CA SER A 302 22.18 4.66 -5.88
C SER A 302 21.28 3.60 -5.27
N ALA A 303 21.86 2.82 -4.36
CA ALA A 303 21.14 1.82 -3.59
C ALA A 303 21.46 1.96 -2.10
N HIS A 304 20.42 1.98 -1.28
CA HIS A 304 20.52 1.87 0.17
C HIS A 304 19.83 0.57 0.59
N ILE A 305 20.56 -0.36 1.22
CA ILE A 305 19.96 -1.48 1.93
C ILE A 305 20.51 -1.55 3.35
N GLY A 306 19.66 -1.38 4.35
CA GLY A 306 20.07 -1.44 5.75
C GLY A 306 20.60 -2.82 6.11
N ASN A 307 19.81 -3.88 5.93
CA ASN A 307 20.24 -5.25 6.22
C ASN A 307 19.77 -6.21 5.13
N ILE A 308 20.67 -7.11 4.71
CA ILE A 308 20.38 -8.25 3.85
C ILE A 308 20.61 -9.52 4.67
N THR A 309 19.57 -10.34 4.80
CA THR A 309 19.68 -11.68 5.40
C THR A 309 19.28 -12.72 4.38
N ILE A 310 20.17 -13.67 4.09
CA ILE A 310 19.92 -14.81 3.21
C ILE A 310 20.09 -16.10 4.00
N SER A 311 19.00 -16.84 4.16
CA SER A 311 18.94 -18.11 4.89
C SER A 311 18.17 -19.17 4.11
N GLY A 312 18.85 -20.00 3.34
CA GLY A 312 18.20 -21.07 2.56
C GLY A 312 19.21 -22.04 1.99
N ASN A 313 18.77 -23.26 1.69
CA ASN A 313 19.64 -24.23 1.04
C ASN A 313 19.63 -23.94 -0.46
N SER A 314 20.77 -23.62 -1.06
CA SER A 314 20.79 -23.29 -2.49
C SER A 314 22.06 -23.73 -3.20
N GLY A 315 22.02 -23.96 -4.52
CA GLY A 315 23.25 -24.07 -5.31
C GLY A 315 24.17 -22.86 -5.11
N HIS A 316 23.58 -21.66 -5.07
CA HIS A 316 24.26 -20.38 -4.91
C HIS A 316 23.46 -19.41 -4.02
N ASN A 317 24.02 -18.98 -2.89
CA ASN A 317 23.49 -17.80 -2.18
C ASN A 317 24.37 -16.59 -2.48
N GLY A 318 23.77 -15.49 -2.94
CA GLY A 318 24.54 -14.40 -3.54
C GLY A 318 23.98 -13.01 -3.30
N VAL A 319 24.88 -12.04 -3.08
CA VAL A 319 24.57 -10.62 -3.21
C VAL A 319 25.45 -10.06 -4.32
N LEU A 320 24.84 -9.54 -5.38
CA LEU A 320 25.52 -8.82 -6.46
C LEU A 320 25.01 -7.38 -6.46
N ILE A 321 25.90 -6.45 -6.16
CA ILE A 321 25.62 -5.02 -6.19
C ILE A 321 26.61 -4.37 -7.14
N ASN A 322 26.11 -3.79 -8.21
CA ASN A 322 26.85 -3.04 -9.20
C ASN A 322 26.17 -1.68 -9.36
N THR A 323 26.76 -0.62 -8.79
CA THR A 323 26.18 0.73 -8.82
C THR A 323 27.12 1.75 -9.43
N ALA A 324 26.66 2.57 -10.40
CA ALA A 324 27.54 3.62 -10.95
C ALA A 324 27.73 4.81 -10.00
N SER A 325 26.74 5.14 -9.16
CA SER A 325 26.90 6.24 -8.18
C SER A 325 27.36 5.71 -6.83
N SER A 326 26.42 5.33 -5.96
CA SER A 326 26.75 4.93 -4.60
C SER A 326 25.93 3.74 -4.10
N ALA A 327 26.56 2.92 -3.24
CA ALA A 327 25.86 1.89 -2.48
C ALA A 327 26.08 2.12 -0.98
N HIS A 328 25.01 2.09 -0.19
CA HIS A 328 25.06 2.05 1.26
C HIS A 328 24.41 0.76 1.74
N ILE A 329 25.24 -0.19 2.17
CA ILE A 329 24.79 -1.49 2.66
C ILE A 329 25.18 -1.61 4.14
N GLY A 330 24.20 -1.73 5.04
CA GLY A 330 24.49 -1.85 6.47
C GLY A 330 25.09 -3.20 6.80
N ASN A 331 24.31 -4.29 6.87
CA ASN A 331 24.87 -5.62 7.13
C ASN A 331 24.41 -6.65 6.09
N ILE A 332 25.28 -7.61 5.76
CA ILE A 332 24.96 -8.78 4.94
C ILE A 332 25.20 -10.03 5.78
N THR A 333 24.18 -10.87 5.93
CA THR A 333 24.29 -12.18 6.58
C THR A 333 23.84 -13.27 5.64
N ILE A 334 24.72 -14.23 5.35
CA ILE A 334 24.43 -15.43 4.55
C ILE A 334 24.70 -16.66 5.41
N SER A 335 23.68 -17.46 5.70
CA SER A 335 23.78 -18.57 6.69
C SER A 335 23.27 -19.93 6.21
N GLY A 336 22.68 -20.03 5.02
CA GLY A 336 22.13 -21.29 4.50
C GLY A 336 23.16 -22.20 3.82
N ASN A 337 22.90 -23.51 3.74
CA ASN A 337 23.84 -24.44 3.09
C ASN A 337 23.88 -24.19 1.59
N SER A 338 25.08 -24.08 1.00
CA SER A 338 25.18 -23.83 -0.44
C SER A 338 26.41 -24.43 -1.10
N GLY A 339 26.37 -24.68 -2.40
CA GLY A 339 27.59 -24.95 -3.16
C GLY A 339 28.52 -23.74 -3.14
N HIS A 340 27.96 -22.55 -3.33
CA HIS A 340 28.69 -21.28 -3.43
C HIS A 340 27.98 -20.15 -2.67
N ASN A 341 28.71 -19.49 -1.77
CA ASN A 341 28.26 -18.24 -1.18
C ASN A 341 29.12 -17.09 -1.70
N GLY A 342 28.49 -16.02 -2.17
CA GLY A 342 29.18 -14.93 -2.84
C GLY A 342 28.64 -13.56 -2.45
N VAL A 343 29.53 -12.62 -2.19
CA VAL A 343 29.19 -11.20 -2.17
C VAL A 343 30.10 -10.49 -3.16
N PHE A 344 29.49 -9.88 -4.19
CA PHE A 344 30.16 -9.03 -5.15
C PHE A 344 29.57 -7.62 -5.04
N ILE A 345 30.40 -6.64 -4.71
CA ILE A 345 30.00 -5.25 -4.63
C ILE A 345 30.98 -4.43 -5.47
N ASN A 346 30.48 -3.81 -6.54
CA ASN A 346 31.22 -2.93 -7.42
C ASN A 346 30.54 -1.56 -7.44
N THR A 347 31.28 -0.51 -7.09
CA THR A 347 30.74 0.86 -7.09
C THR A 347 31.68 1.85 -7.76
N ALA A 348 31.19 2.60 -8.74
CA ALA A 348 32.07 3.50 -9.49
C ALA A 348 32.38 4.81 -8.74
N SER A 349 31.55 5.26 -7.79
CA SER A 349 31.88 6.44 -6.97
C SER A 349 32.17 6.11 -5.50
N SER A 350 31.18 5.59 -4.75
CA SER A 350 31.39 5.30 -3.32
C SER A 350 30.56 4.12 -2.80
N ALA A 351 31.17 3.30 -1.96
CA ALA A 351 30.48 2.25 -1.22
C ALA A 351 30.65 2.45 0.30
N TYR A 352 29.54 2.45 1.04
CA TYR A 352 29.52 2.19 2.46
C TYR A 352 29.02 0.76 2.67
N ILE A 353 29.81 -0.03 3.39
CA ILE A 353 29.49 -1.43 3.69
C ILE A 353 29.80 -1.63 5.18
N GLY A 354 28.81 -2.04 5.96
CA GLY A 354 29.00 -2.56 7.32
C GLY A 354 29.23 -4.08 7.30
N ASN A 355 28.86 -4.81 8.36
CA ASN A 355 29.38 -6.17 8.56
C ASN A 355 28.88 -7.17 7.52
N ILE A 356 29.81 -7.98 7.00
CA ILE A 356 29.50 -9.13 6.15
C ILE A 356 29.80 -10.41 6.92
N THR A 357 28.77 -11.21 7.15
CA THR A 357 28.89 -12.52 7.78
C THR A 357 28.43 -13.60 6.82
N ILE A 358 29.33 -14.51 6.48
CA ILE A 358 29.02 -15.73 5.72
C ILE A 358 29.26 -16.90 6.66
N SER A 359 28.18 -17.49 7.18
CA SER A 359 28.19 -18.52 8.23
C SER A 359 27.74 -19.91 7.75
N SER A 360 27.77 -20.12 6.43
CA SER A 360 27.16 -21.25 5.72
C SER A 360 28.11 -22.44 5.53
N ARG A 361 27.61 -23.69 5.56
CA ARG A 361 28.34 -24.82 4.96
C ARG A 361 28.37 -24.66 3.45
N SER A 362 29.55 -24.45 2.88
CA SER A 362 29.72 -24.38 1.43
C SER A 362 31.09 -24.79 0.93
N GLY A 363 31.13 -25.25 -0.31
CA GLY A 363 32.37 -25.57 -1.02
C GLY A 363 33.16 -24.31 -1.41
N HIS A 364 32.49 -23.19 -1.72
CA HIS A 364 33.16 -21.94 -2.10
C HIS A 364 32.55 -20.74 -1.38
N GLN A 365 33.40 -19.84 -0.88
CA GLN A 365 33.01 -18.59 -0.24
C GLN A 365 33.81 -17.44 -0.83
N HIS A 366 33.17 -16.58 -1.61
CA HIS A 366 33.83 -15.47 -2.30
C HIS A 366 33.30 -14.13 -1.81
N LEU A 367 34.22 -13.20 -1.57
CA LEU A 367 33.94 -11.81 -1.31
C LEU A 367 34.81 -10.95 -2.23
N LEU A 368 34.17 -10.16 -3.08
CA LEU A 368 34.84 -9.17 -3.91
C LEU A 368 34.14 -7.83 -3.72
N ILE A 369 34.88 -6.86 -3.20
CA ILE A 369 34.44 -5.49 -3.03
C ILE A 369 35.41 -4.59 -3.80
N ASP A 370 34.88 -3.86 -4.78
CA ASP A 370 35.60 -2.85 -5.54
C ASP A 370 34.83 -1.52 -5.50
N GLY A 371 35.52 -0.46 -5.09
CA GLY A 371 34.92 0.86 -4.97
C GLY A 371 35.95 1.95 -5.14
N ALA A 372 35.66 2.94 -6.01
CA ALA A 372 36.57 4.07 -6.24
C ALA A 372 36.85 4.87 -4.95
N ARG A 373 35.83 4.99 -4.07
CA ARG A 373 35.95 5.46 -2.69
C ARG A 373 35.17 4.52 -1.77
N LEU A 374 35.83 3.50 -1.28
CA LEU A 374 35.25 2.62 -0.28
C LEU A 374 35.34 3.34 1.09
N THR A 375 34.26 3.38 1.86
CA THR A 375 34.28 3.79 3.28
C THR A 375 33.80 2.58 4.05
N ASN A 376 34.72 1.64 4.24
CA ASN A 376 34.44 0.38 4.90
C ASN A 376 34.82 0.51 6.39
N HIS A 377 33.83 0.35 7.26
CA HIS A 377 34.02 0.28 8.72
C HIS A 377 33.81 -1.16 9.25
N ALA A 378 33.69 -2.12 8.34
CA ALA A 378 33.17 -3.45 8.61
C ALA A 378 34.22 -4.51 8.92
N SER A 379 33.77 -5.48 9.71
CA SER A 379 34.37 -6.79 9.79
C SER A 379 33.76 -7.72 8.74
N CYS A 380 34.60 -8.49 8.04
CA CYS A 380 34.17 -9.61 7.22
C CYS A 380 34.44 -10.90 8.00
N ASN A 381 33.38 -11.63 8.36
CA ASN A 381 33.48 -12.85 9.13
C ASN A 381 33.00 -14.07 8.32
N PHE A 382 33.91 -15.00 8.09
CA PHE A 382 33.60 -16.30 7.48
C PHE A 382 33.58 -17.37 8.55
N THR A 383 32.41 -17.87 8.91
CA THR A 383 32.24 -18.98 9.85
C THR A 383 31.60 -20.17 9.14
N GLY A 384 31.93 -21.40 9.55
CA GLY A 384 31.42 -22.60 8.88
C GLY A 384 32.16 -22.93 7.57
N GLY A 385 32.60 -24.17 7.49
CA GLY A 385 33.18 -24.81 6.31
C GLY A 385 32.97 -26.31 6.46
N SER A 386 32.62 -27.01 5.38
CA SER A 386 32.58 -28.47 5.34
C SER A 386 33.97 -29.02 5.04
N THR A 387 34.31 -30.23 5.49
CA THR A 387 35.55 -30.91 5.08
C THR A 387 35.58 -31.10 3.55
N GLY A 388 36.58 -30.52 2.85
CA GLY A 388 36.69 -30.52 1.38
C GLY A 388 37.43 -29.28 0.85
N ASN A 389 37.56 -29.12 -0.47
CA ASN A 389 38.24 -28.01 -1.18
C ASN A 389 37.58 -26.63 -0.93
N ASN A 390 37.58 -26.14 0.30
CA ASN A 390 36.99 -24.85 0.64
C ASN A 390 37.89 -23.72 0.17
N GLN A 391 37.47 -23.04 -0.89
CA GLN A 391 38.15 -21.81 -1.33
C GLN A 391 37.49 -20.61 -0.67
N LYS A 392 38.23 -19.92 0.20
CA LYS A 392 37.86 -18.61 0.73
C LYS A 392 38.71 -17.56 0.04
N LEU A 393 38.07 -16.69 -0.74
CA LEU A 393 38.73 -15.57 -1.43
C LEU A 393 38.07 -14.28 -0.99
N ALA A 394 38.86 -13.37 -0.41
CA ALA A 394 38.43 -12.03 -0.07
C ALA A 394 39.36 -11.01 -0.74
N ILE A 395 38.81 -10.22 -1.66
CA ILE A 395 39.49 -9.11 -2.31
C ILE A 395 38.69 -7.85 -2.03
N VAL A 396 39.34 -6.87 -1.40
CA VAL A 396 38.76 -5.56 -1.12
C VAL A 396 39.72 -4.50 -1.66
N ARG A 397 39.23 -3.65 -2.57
CA ARG A 397 39.99 -2.54 -3.16
C ARG A 397 39.36 -1.21 -2.77
N GLY A 398 40.18 -0.25 -2.35
CA GLY A 398 39.76 1.14 -2.13
C GLY A 398 39.57 1.61 -0.69
N ALA A 399 39.73 0.77 0.36
CA ALA A 399 39.73 1.20 1.79
C ALA A 399 40.16 0.13 2.82
N LEU A 400 40.11 0.51 4.11
CA LEU A 400 40.30 -0.29 5.33
C LEU A 400 39.38 -1.52 5.34
N ALA A 401 39.95 -2.73 5.40
CA ALA A 401 39.18 -3.96 5.56
C ALA A 401 39.74 -4.76 6.75
N LEU A 402 38.88 -5.09 7.72
CA LEU A 402 39.21 -6.04 8.79
C LEU A 402 38.57 -7.39 8.43
N VAL A 403 39.37 -8.35 7.98
CA VAL A 403 38.91 -9.72 7.73
C VAL A 403 39.36 -10.59 8.90
N ALA A 404 38.41 -11.09 9.68
CA ALA A 404 38.64 -12.02 10.78
C ALA A 404 37.83 -13.28 10.50
N GLY A 405 38.48 -14.43 10.32
CA GLY A 405 37.81 -15.68 10.01
C GLY A 405 38.27 -16.80 10.92
N ASN A 406 37.34 -17.41 11.66
CA ASN A 406 37.54 -18.71 12.30
C ASN A 406 37.08 -19.80 11.31
N GLY A 407 38.02 -20.35 10.56
CA GLY A 407 37.78 -21.45 9.63
C GLY A 407 38.45 -22.73 10.10
N TYR A 408 37.65 -23.75 10.41
CA TYR A 408 38.14 -25.11 10.58
C TYR A 408 38.30 -25.72 9.17
N SER A 409 39.53 -25.93 8.69
CA SER A 409 39.78 -26.76 7.51
C SER A 409 40.38 -28.09 7.97
N ARG A 410 39.67 -29.19 7.69
CA ARG A 410 40.22 -30.56 7.76
C ARG A 410 39.94 -31.20 6.42
N GLY A 411 40.93 -31.21 5.54
CA GLY A 411 40.89 -31.90 4.26
C GLY A 411 42.25 -31.89 3.58
N ALA A 412 42.73 -33.05 3.14
CA ALA A 412 43.91 -33.15 2.31
C ALA A 412 43.54 -32.72 0.88
N GLY A 413 43.64 -31.43 0.59
CA GLY A 413 43.38 -30.83 -0.72
C GLY A 413 43.81 -29.36 -0.70
N ASN A 414 44.17 -28.79 -1.85
CA ASN A 414 44.74 -27.44 -2.00
C ASN A 414 43.90 -26.32 -1.33
N ASP A 415 44.13 -26.08 -0.05
CA ASP A 415 43.55 -24.99 0.73
C ASP A 415 44.28 -23.68 0.40
N ALA A 416 43.77 -22.92 -0.56
CA ALA A 416 44.26 -21.57 -0.88
C ALA A 416 43.36 -20.52 -0.22
N ASN A 417 43.57 -20.24 1.07
CA ASN A 417 43.07 -19.00 1.65
C ASN A 417 43.90 -17.85 1.09
N GLN A 418 43.40 -17.16 0.06
CA GLN A 418 44.08 -16.02 -0.54
C GLN A 418 43.37 -14.72 -0.14
N ALA A 419 44.08 -13.88 0.59
CA ALA A 419 43.76 -12.49 0.83
C ALA A 419 44.67 -11.65 -0.07
N VAL A 420 44.10 -11.04 -1.11
CA VAL A 420 44.89 -10.21 -2.04
C VAL A 420 44.47 -8.74 -1.86
N GLY A 421 45.28 -8.00 -1.09
CA GLY A 421 45.10 -6.56 -0.92
C GLY A 421 45.79 -5.78 -2.05
N VAL A 422 45.12 -4.76 -2.58
CA VAL A 422 45.75 -3.73 -3.40
C VAL A 422 45.37 -2.36 -2.82
N TRP A 423 46.16 -1.90 -1.84
CA TRP A 423 46.19 -0.56 -1.17
C TRP A 423 44.87 -0.12 -0.47
N SER A 424 44.80 0.36 0.78
CA SER A 424 45.71 1.13 1.64
C SER A 424 45.61 0.72 3.14
N ALA A 425 46.41 1.38 3.98
CA ALA A 425 46.88 0.97 5.30
C ALA A 425 45.84 0.79 6.42
N HIS A 426 46.15 -0.12 7.36
CA HIS A 426 45.52 -0.40 8.68
C HIS A 426 44.36 -1.41 8.74
N GLY A 427 44.57 -2.65 8.25
CA GLY A 427 43.73 -3.80 8.58
C GLY A 427 44.54 -4.90 9.27
N SER A 428 44.05 -5.41 10.41
CA SER A 428 44.58 -6.62 11.06
C SER A 428 43.94 -7.86 10.44
N TRP A 429 44.75 -8.76 9.89
CA TRP A 429 44.29 -10.06 9.39
C TRP A 429 44.58 -11.11 10.46
N CYS A 430 43.54 -11.71 11.04
CA CYS A 430 43.68 -12.80 12.01
C CYS A 430 43.11 -14.09 11.41
N PHE A 431 43.99 -14.98 10.98
CA PHE A 431 43.65 -16.37 10.67
C PHE A 431 43.94 -17.22 11.90
N TYR A 432 42.92 -17.58 12.68
CA TYR A 432 43.07 -18.55 13.75
C TYR A 432 42.88 -19.95 13.17
N GLY A 433 44.00 -20.59 12.84
CA GLY A 433 44.08 -22.05 12.67
C GLY A 433 44.75 -22.64 13.89
N ASN A 434 44.09 -23.57 14.59
CA ASN A 434 44.80 -24.41 15.56
C ASN A 434 45.80 -25.28 14.78
N ARG A 435 47.10 -25.14 15.08
CA ARG A 435 48.09 -26.14 14.68
C ARG A 435 47.79 -27.43 15.44
N THR A 436 47.42 -28.47 14.72
CA THR A 436 47.61 -29.86 15.15
C THR A 436 48.21 -30.63 14.00
#